data_AF-A0AAV6K8L1-F1
#
_entry.id   AF-A0AAV6K8L1-F1
#
_cell.length_a   1.000
_cell.length_b   1.000
_cell.length_c   1.000
_cell.angle_alpha   90.00
_cell.angle_beta   90.00
_cell.angle_gamma   90.00
#
_symmetry.space_group_name_H-M   'P 1'
#
loop_
_entity.id
_entity.type
_entity.pdbx_description
1 polymer ?
#
loop_
_entity_poly.entity_id
_entity_poly.type
_entity_poly.pdbx_seq_one_letter_code
_entity_poly.pdbx_strand_id
1 'polypeptide(L)'
;MYKVSLLSDPKIKSGLWSVFVTALLICGAYFVGSAVLTKDFTEISLGWEMNYTRNNTQSDKCKKQCRHVGSEALPEGIVVQTSNLEMRPLWGPVEKNNNSKPSANLLAIAVGIKQKEIVNRIVEKFLVNGFVVMLFHYDGVVDEWRDLGWSSRVIHVSALDQTKWWFAKRFLHPDIAAEYDYIFLWDEDLGVENFDPERYLSIVKDEGLEISQPALDPGKSEVHHQLTARRRNSKVHRRFYKFKGSGRCDNNSTSPPCIGWVEMMAPVFSRAAWRCAWYMVQGDRTKTVGVVDSEYIVHLGVPTLGVSDGDKEPSGVRRANNRTEVRRQSFIEMQIFKIRWNDAVENDKCWVDPYQKSVEQKSH
;
A
#
# COMPACT_ATOMS: atom_id res chain seq x y z
N MET A 1 -44.73 22.43 -60.57
CA MET A 1 -43.67 22.99 -61.43
C MET A 1 -42.64 21.87 -61.64
N TYR A 2 -42.34 21.57 -62.91
CA TYR A 2 -41.35 20.62 -63.46
C TYR A 2 -40.00 20.59 -62.71
N LYS A 3 -39.12 19.57 -62.73
CA LYS A 3 -38.81 18.58 -63.78
C LYS A 3 -37.92 17.45 -63.21
N VAL A 4 -38.06 16.27 -63.80
CA VAL A 4 -37.20 15.08 -63.71
C VAL A 4 -35.89 15.29 -64.49
N SER A 5 -34.80 14.66 -64.06
CA SER A 5 -33.73 14.20 -64.97
C SER A 5 -33.32 12.76 -64.66
N LEU A 6 -33.63 11.91 -65.64
CA LEU A 6 -33.26 10.51 -65.85
C LEU A 6 -31.88 10.41 -66.50
N LEU A 7 -31.14 9.34 -66.17
CA LEU A 7 -30.16 8.60 -66.97
C LEU A 7 -29.80 7.34 -66.15
N SER A 8 -29.68 6.09 -66.60
CA SER A 8 -30.12 5.28 -67.75
C SER A 8 -29.81 3.81 -67.39
N ASP A 9 -30.70 2.87 -67.72
CA ASP A 9 -30.57 1.38 -67.68
C ASP A 9 -29.56 0.90 -68.78
N PRO A 10 -28.94 -0.32 -68.85
CA PRO A 10 -29.63 -1.62 -68.72
C PRO A 10 -28.87 -2.86 -68.15
N LYS A 11 -29.67 -3.83 -67.67
CA LYS A 11 -29.57 -5.30 -67.83
C LYS A 11 -28.21 -6.00 -67.71
N ILE A 12 -28.08 -6.96 -66.77
CA ILE A 12 -27.53 -8.32 -67.03
C ILE A 12 -28.20 -9.32 -66.07
N LYS A 13 -29.16 -10.11 -66.59
CA LYS A 13 -29.41 -11.47 -66.11
C LYS A 13 -28.28 -12.36 -66.65
N SER A 14 -27.90 -13.41 -65.91
CA SER A 14 -26.93 -14.47 -66.27
C SER A 14 -25.51 -14.35 -65.68
N GLY A 15 -25.39 -14.30 -64.35
CA GLY A 15 -24.08 -14.42 -63.66
C GLY A 15 -24.07 -15.23 -62.36
N LEU A 16 -25.23 -15.45 -61.73
CA LEU A 16 -25.28 -16.05 -60.39
C LEU A 16 -25.29 -17.58 -60.38
N TRP A 17 -25.59 -18.25 -61.50
CA TRP A 17 -25.61 -19.72 -61.52
C TRP A 17 -24.22 -20.34 -61.78
N SER A 18 -23.30 -19.60 -62.41
CA SER A 18 -21.93 -20.06 -62.67
C SER A 18 -21.10 -20.08 -61.36
N VAL A 19 -21.23 -19.05 -60.52
CA VAL A 19 -20.43 -18.92 -59.29
C VAL A 19 -20.75 -20.01 -58.24
N PHE A 20 -22.01 -20.45 -58.17
CA PHE A 20 -22.41 -21.51 -57.24
C PHE A 20 -21.93 -22.92 -57.65
N VAL A 21 -21.78 -23.18 -58.95
CA VAL A 21 -21.27 -24.49 -59.44
C VAL A 21 -19.76 -24.59 -59.21
N THR A 22 -19.00 -23.50 -59.35
CA THR A 22 -17.55 -23.49 -59.11
C THR A 22 -17.21 -23.62 -57.62
N ALA A 23 -18.01 -23.02 -56.72
CA ALA A 23 -17.78 -23.10 -55.28
C ALA A 23 -18.01 -24.52 -54.70
N LEU A 24 -18.98 -25.27 -55.23
CA LEU A 24 -19.26 -26.64 -54.78
C LEU A 24 -18.18 -27.65 -55.23
N LEU A 25 -17.57 -27.45 -56.41
CA LEU A 25 -16.49 -28.33 -56.89
C LEU A 25 -15.18 -28.13 -56.11
N ILE A 26 -14.89 -26.90 -55.64
CA ILE A 26 -13.70 -26.61 -54.82
C ILE A 26 -13.83 -27.22 -53.42
N CYS A 27 -15.03 -27.19 -52.83
CA CYS A 27 -15.29 -27.83 -51.53
C CYS A 27 -15.26 -29.37 -51.60
N GLY A 28 -15.66 -29.97 -52.73
CA GLY A 28 -15.59 -31.42 -52.95
C GLY A 28 -14.17 -31.96 -53.08
N ALA A 29 -13.26 -31.23 -53.74
CA ALA A 29 -11.86 -31.64 -53.88
C ALA A 29 -11.08 -31.54 -52.56
N TYR A 30 -11.42 -30.59 -51.69
CA TYR A 30 -10.79 -30.46 -50.37
C TYR A 30 -11.16 -31.60 -49.41
N PHE A 31 -12.38 -32.13 -49.47
CA PHE A 31 -12.81 -33.21 -48.57
C PHE A 31 -12.33 -34.62 -48.97
N VAL A 32 -11.93 -34.83 -50.24
CA VAL A 32 -11.34 -36.10 -50.69
C VAL A 32 -9.81 -36.10 -50.57
N GLY A 33 -9.16 -34.93 -50.62
CA GLY A 33 -7.71 -34.79 -50.44
C GLY A 33 -7.21 -35.02 -49.00
N SER A 34 -8.06 -34.87 -47.99
CA SER A 34 -7.68 -35.05 -46.58
C SER A 34 -7.87 -36.48 -46.05
N ALA A 35 -8.51 -37.37 -46.81
CA ALA A 35 -8.77 -38.75 -46.37
C ALA A 35 -7.73 -39.78 -46.88
N VAL A 36 -6.84 -39.41 -47.80
CA VAL A 36 -5.85 -40.33 -48.44
C VAL A 36 -4.41 -40.11 -47.97
N LEU A 37 -4.12 -39.09 -47.15
CA LEU A 37 -2.79 -38.87 -46.56
C LEU A 37 -2.67 -39.33 -45.09
N THR A 38 -3.44 -40.35 -44.68
CA THR A 38 -3.38 -40.95 -43.33
C THR A 38 -3.07 -42.44 -43.31
N LYS A 39 -2.67 -43.03 -44.45
CA LYS A 39 -2.13 -44.39 -44.49
C LYS A 39 -0.89 -44.40 -45.39
N ASP A 40 0.15 -45.06 -44.92
CA ASP A 40 1.42 -45.33 -45.61
C ASP A 40 2.52 -44.26 -45.45
N PHE A 41 3.08 -44.17 -44.24
CA PHE A 41 4.53 -44.14 -44.01
C PHE A 41 4.84 -44.56 -42.56
N THR A 42 4.24 -45.68 -42.14
CA THR A 42 4.73 -46.48 -41.01
C THR A 42 5.56 -47.63 -41.58
N GLU A 43 6.77 -47.80 -41.05
CA GLU A 43 7.81 -48.78 -41.39
C GLU A 43 8.74 -48.42 -42.56
N ILE A 44 9.83 -47.70 -42.25
CA ILE A 44 11.20 -48.27 -42.10
C ILE A 44 12.18 -47.08 -41.99
N SER A 45 12.68 -46.82 -40.78
CA SER A 45 14.12 -46.73 -40.48
C SER A 45 14.32 -46.30 -39.02
N LEU A 46 14.78 -47.27 -38.26
CA LEU A 46 15.40 -47.24 -36.95
C LEU A 46 16.23 -45.98 -36.65
N GLY A 47 16.14 -45.55 -35.39
CA GLY A 47 17.19 -44.80 -34.71
C GLY A 47 16.95 -43.30 -34.64
N TRP A 48 16.25 -42.88 -33.59
CA TRP A 48 16.67 -41.86 -32.61
C TRP A 48 15.42 -41.45 -31.82
N GLU A 49 15.22 -42.12 -30.69
CA GLU A 49 14.25 -41.72 -29.68
C GLU A 49 14.79 -40.44 -29.01
N MET A 50 14.56 -39.27 -29.62
CA MET A 50 14.89 -37.98 -29.01
C MET A 50 13.74 -37.51 -28.14
N ASN A 51 14.01 -37.47 -26.84
CA ASN A 51 13.22 -36.94 -25.73
C ASN A 51 12.51 -35.58 -26.01
N TYR A 52 11.36 -35.59 -26.70
CA TYR A 52 10.57 -34.36 -26.94
C TYR A 52 9.34 -34.18 -26.03
N THR A 53 9.11 -35.05 -25.06
CA THR A 53 7.94 -34.99 -24.17
C THR A 53 8.19 -34.34 -22.81
N ARG A 54 9.41 -33.87 -22.51
CA ARG A 54 9.73 -33.24 -21.21
C ARG A 54 9.58 -31.71 -21.17
N ASN A 55 9.49 -31.04 -22.32
CA ASN A 55 9.45 -29.57 -22.36
C ASN A 55 8.05 -28.94 -22.32
N ASN A 56 6.99 -29.69 -22.65
CA ASN A 56 5.64 -29.13 -22.74
C ASN A 56 4.94 -28.99 -21.37
N THR A 57 5.30 -29.83 -20.40
CA THR A 57 4.73 -29.79 -19.03
C THR A 57 5.24 -28.63 -18.19
N GLN A 58 6.39 -28.04 -18.52
CA GLN A 58 6.96 -26.90 -17.79
C GLN A 58 6.39 -25.56 -18.29
N SER A 59 6.19 -25.39 -19.60
CA SER A 59 5.58 -24.19 -20.18
C SER A 59 4.13 -23.97 -19.69
N ASP A 60 3.33 -25.03 -19.59
CA ASP A 60 1.95 -24.93 -19.11
C ASP A 60 1.83 -24.70 -17.60
N LYS A 61 2.87 -25.04 -16.80
CA LYS A 61 2.95 -24.66 -15.38
C LYS A 61 3.20 -23.17 -15.19
N CYS A 62 4.04 -22.57 -16.04
CA CYS A 62 4.41 -21.16 -15.95
C CYS A 62 3.29 -20.20 -16.40
N LYS A 63 2.41 -20.64 -17.31
CA LYS A 63 1.27 -19.83 -17.79
C LYS A 63 0.24 -19.45 -16.69
N LYS A 64 0.32 -20.07 -15.50
CA LYS A 64 -0.58 -19.79 -14.36
C LYS A 64 0.04 -18.89 -13.27
N GLN A 65 1.31 -18.51 -13.39
CA GLN A 65 1.95 -17.62 -12.41
C GLN A 65 1.77 -16.16 -12.82
N CYS A 66 0.83 -15.49 -12.17
CA CYS A 66 0.68 -14.04 -12.30
C CYS A 66 1.84 -13.35 -11.55
N ARG A 67 2.63 -12.53 -12.26
CA ARG A 67 3.61 -11.62 -11.64
C ARG A 67 2.98 -10.27 -11.35
N HIS A 68 3.48 -9.59 -10.32
CA HIS A 68 3.08 -8.21 -10.04
C HIS A 68 3.52 -7.31 -11.20
N VAL A 69 2.65 -6.40 -11.61
CA VAL A 69 2.95 -5.46 -12.70
C VAL A 69 4.19 -4.64 -12.35
N GLY A 70 5.19 -4.63 -13.23
CA GLY A 70 6.48 -3.97 -13.04
C GLY A 70 7.56 -4.83 -12.38
N SER A 71 7.25 -6.07 -11.99
CA SER A 71 8.22 -7.04 -11.43
C SER A 71 8.63 -8.14 -12.41
N GLU A 72 8.13 -8.09 -13.66
CA GLU A 72 8.29 -9.15 -14.66
C GLU A 72 9.75 -9.44 -14.99
N ALA A 73 10.60 -8.40 -14.91
CA ALA A 73 12.04 -8.45 -15.15
C ALA A 73 12.84 -9.00 -13.96
N LEU A 74 12.22 -9.28 -12.82
CA LEU A 74 12.88 -9.76 -11.61
C LEU A 74 12.46 -11.22 -11.31
N PRO A 75 13.39 -12.09 -10.89
CA PRO A 75 13.03 -13.42 -10.38
C PRO A 75 12.16 -13.30 -9.12
N GLU A 76 11.23 -14.23 -8.91
CA GLU A 76 10.29 -14.20 -7.79
C GLU A 76 11.00 -14.06 -6.42
N GLY A 77 12.12 -14.76 -6.21
CA GLY A 77 12.88 -14.71 -4.96
C GLY A 77 13.59 -13.37 -4.66
N ILE A 78 13.64 -12.44 -5.62
CA ILE A 78 14.18 -11.09 -5.41
C ILE A 78 13.10 -10.14 -4.89
N VAL A 79 11.86 -10.33 -5.34
CA VAL A 79 10.75 -9.45 -5.01
C VAL A 79 10.27 -9.75 -3.60
N VAL A 80 10.36 -8.76 -2.72
CA VAL A 80 9.82 -8.86 -1.36
C VAL A 80 8.54 -8.04 -1.30
N GLN A 81 7.42 -8.68 -0.97
CA GLN A 81 6.13 -8.00 -0.89
C GLN A 81 6.06 -7.07 0.33
N THR A 82 6.69 -7.43 1.45
CA THR A 82 6.60 -6.70 2.72
C THR A 82 7.94 -6.12 3.18
N SER A 83 7.87 -5.08 3.99
CA SER A 83 9.01 -4.53 4.73
C SER A 83 8.61 -4.44 6.20
N ASN A 84 9.58 -4.48 7.12
CA ASN A 84 9.32 -4.44 8.57
C ASN A 84 9.81 -3.15 9.24
N LEU A 85 10.22 -2.15 8.43
CA LEU A 85 10.80 -0.86 8.86
C LEU A 85 11.96 -0.96 9.86
N GLU A 86 12.54 -2.15 10.07
CA GLU A 86 13.64 -2.36 11.00
C GLU A 86 14.88 -1.61 10.51
N MET A 87 15.44 -0.78 11.38
CA MET A 87 16.70 -0.11 11.10
C MET A 87 17.81 -1.14 11.01
N ARG A 88 18.54 -1.11 9.88
CA ARG A 88 19.76 -1.89 9.71
C ARG A 88 20.97 -1.00 9.96
N PRO A 89 22.03 -1.54 10.58
CA PRO A 89 23.25 -0.77 10.75
C PRO A 89 23.80 -0.37 9.38
N LEU A 90 24.34 0.85 9.29
CA LEU A 90 24.99 1.34 8.08
C LEU A 90 26.22 0.52 7.68
N TRP A 91 26.74 -0.30 8.59
CA TRP A 91 27.85 -1.22 8.37
C TRP A 91 27.96 -2.29 9.45
N GLY A 92 28.66 -3.37 9.11
CA GLY A 92 28.92 -4.48 10.02
C GLY A 92 27.90 -5.61 9.89
N PRO A 93 28.12 -6.72 10.62
CA PRO A 93 27.22 -7.86 10.56
C PRO A 93 25.85 -7.48 11.09
N VAL A 94 24.79 -7.83 10.35
CA VAL A 94 23.44 -7.81 10.87
C VAL A 94 23.27 -9.05 11.74
N GLU A 95 23.13 -8.86 13.05
CA GLU A 95 22.82 -9.96 13.95
C GLU A 95 21.49 -10.59 13.51
N LYS A 96 21.53 -11.88 13.16
CA LYS A 96 20.31 -12.64 12.90
C LYS A 96 19.64 -12.90 14.24
N ASN A 97 18.68 -12.05 14.61
CA ASN A 97 17.81 -12.36 15.73
C ASN A 97 16.92 -13.56 15.34
N ASN A 98 17.29 -14.74 15.84
CA ASN A 98 16.55 -16.00 15.66
C ASN A 98 15.32 -16.10 16.60
N ASN A 99 15.04 -15.07 17.40
CA ASN A 99 13.84 -15.03 18.22
C ASN A 99 12.64 -14.73 17.32
N SER A 100 11.62 -15.58 17.35
CA SER A 100 10.34 -15.38 16.68
C SER A 100 9.93 -13.92 16.76
N LYS A 101 9.85 -13.22 15.61
CA LYS A 101 9.45 -11.81 15.55
C LYS A 101 8.19 -11.64 16.41
N PRO A 102 8.25 -10.94 17.57
CA PRO A 102 7.01 -10.55 18.22
C PRO A 102 6.26 -9.68 17.21
N SER A 103 4.96 -9.88 17.07
CA SER A 103 4.16 -9.03 16.23
C SER A 103 4.17 -7.61 16.83
N ALA A 104 4.98 -6.75 16.20
CA ALA A 104 5.19 -5.40 16.68
C ALA A 104 3.92 -4.57 16.42
N ASN A 105 3.70 -3.55 17.24
CA ASN A 105 2.69 -2.53 16.97
C ASN A 105 3.42 -1.24 16.55
N LEU A 106 2.79 -0.46 15.68
CA LEU A 106 3.36 0.78 15.15
C LEU A 106 2.64 1.99 15.75
N LEU A 107 3.39 2.95 16.27
CA LEU A 107 2.94 4.32 16.47
C LEU A 107 3.53 5.20 15.37
N ALA A 108 2.66 5.74 14.52
CA ALA A 108 2.97 6.78 13.57
C ALA A 108 2.33 8.09 14.06
N ILE A 109 3.12 9.12 14.31
CA ILE A 109 2.65 10.36 14.95
C ILE A 109 3.13 11.59 14.17
N ALA A 110 2.21 12.51 13.85
CA ALA A 110 2.58 13.84 13.37
C ALA A 110 3.24 14.60 14.50
N VAL A 111 4.35 15.30 14.22
CA VAL A 111 5.11 16.02 15.24
C VAL A 111 5.65 17.33 14.71
N GLY A 112 5.67 18.31 15.62
CA GLY A 112 6.41 19.56 15.45
C GLY A 112 7.13 19.91 16.75
N ILE A 113 8.23 20.65 16.62
CA ILE A 113 9.17 20.94 17.70
C ILE A 113 8.51 21.68 18.87
N LYS A 114 7.48 22.48 18.59
CA LYS A 114 6.71 23.20 19.62
C LYS A 114 6.01 22.28 20.62
N GLN A 115 5.69 21.04 20.21
CA GLN A 115 5.01 20.04 21.04
C GLN A 115 5.95 18.93 21.55
N LYS A 116 7.27 19.15 21.47
CA LYS A 116 8.31 18.17 21.82
C LYS A 116 8.11 17.53 23.20
N GLU A 117 7.73 18.31 24.21
CA GLU A 117 7.53 17.80 25.58
C GLU A 117 6.35 16.82 25.68
N ILE A 118 5.24 17.08 24.97
CA ILE A 118 4.08 16.19 24.94
C ILE A 118 4.46 14.92 24.19
N VAL A 119 5.07 15.07 23.02
CA VAL A 119 5.53 13.94 22.20
C VAL A 119 6.53 13.07 22.96
N ASN A 120 7.44 13.66 23.74
CA ASN A 120 8.38 12.91 24.56
C ASN A 120 7.67 11.90 25.48
N ARG A 121 6.63 12.34 26.18
CA ARG A 121 5.82 11.49 27.07
C ARG A 121 5.11 10.37 26.31
N ILE A 122 4.62 10.66 25.10
CA ILE A 122 3.97 9.67 24.23
C ILE A 122 5.01 8.62 23.82
N VAL A 123 6.13 9.05 23.23
CA VAL A 123 7.14 8.15 22.66
C VAL A 123 7.77 7.26 23.72
N GLU A 124 8.15 7.81 24.88
CA GLU A 124 8.69 7.01 25.99
C GLU A 124 7.73 5.91 26.41
N LYS A 125 6.44 6.24 26.56
CA LYS A 125 5.41 5.28 26.94
C LYS A 125 5.27 4.17 25.90
N PHE A 126 5.21 4.49 24.63
CA PHE A 126 5.04 3.49 23.56
C PHE A 126 6.29 2.60 23.39
N LEU A 127 7.50 3.17 23.49
CA LEU A 127 8.74 2.40 23.38
C LEU A 127 8.91 1.37 24.51
N VAL A 128 8.55 1.72 25.75
CA VAL A 128 8.59 0.79 26.88
C VAL A 128 7.63 -0.40 26.67
N ASN A 129 6.54 -0.20 25.91
CA ASN A 129 5.57 -1.24 25.56
C ASN A 129 5.91 -1.96 24.22
N GLY A 130 7.15 -1.85 23.75
CA GLY A 130 7.64 -2.60 22.59
C GLY A 130 7.13 -2.14 21.23
N PHE A 131 6.62 -0.90 21.12
CA PHE A 131 6.18 -0.35 19.85
C PHE A 131 7.36 0.11 18.99
N VAL A 132 7.22 -0.05 17.67
CA VAL A 132 8.00 0.73 16.71
C VAL A 132 7.37 2.11 16.63
N VAL A 133 8.19 3.15 16.63
CA VAL A 133 7.73 4.54 16.57
C VAL A 133 8.27 5.21 15.32
N MET A 134 7.39 5.90 14.61
CA MET A 134 7.66 6.68 13.42
C MET A 134 7.13 8.10 13.61
N LEU A 135 8.02 9.08 13.54
CA LEU A 135 7.72 10.49 13.67
C LEU A 135 7.59 11.14 12.29
N PHE A 136 6.49 11.84 12.06
CA PHE A 136 6.22 12.62 10.86
C PHE A 136 6.44 14.11 11.15
N HIS A 137 7.65 14.58 10.86
CA HIS A 137 8.07 15.97 11.09
C HIS A 137 7.51 16.86 9.99
N TYR A 138 6.38 17.52 10.28
CA TYR A 138 5.74 18.43 9.33
C TYR A 138 6.42 19.81 9.27
N ASP A 139 7.24 20.15 10.27
CA ASP A 139 7.96 21.42 10.39
C ASP A 139 9.41 21.36 9.87
N GLY A 140 9.88 20.17 9.47
CA GLY A 140 11.23 19.97 8.97
C GLY A 140 12.30 19.77 10.05
N VAL A 141 11.98 19.99 11.32
CA VAL A 141 12.96 20.08 12.41
C VAL A 141 13.25 18.70 12.99
N VAL A 142 14.33 18.06 12.55
CA VAL A 142 14.71 16.70 12.99
C VAL A 142 15.88 16.72 13.98
N ASP A 143 16.86 17.59 13.78
CA ASP A 143 18.12 17.55 14.53
C ASP A 143 17.95 18.00 15.99
N GLU A 144 17.01 18.90 16.28
CA GLU A 144 16.68 19.34 17.64
C GLU A 144 16.08 18.23 18.52
N TRP A 145 15.64 17.11 17.96
CA TRP A 145 15.12 15.97 18.73
C TRP A 145 16.23 15.05 19.26
N ARG A 146 17.49 15.26 18.87
CA ARG A 146 18.61 14.35 19.19
C ARG A 146 19.06 14.40 20.66
N ASP A 147 18.66 15.41 21.40
CA ASP A 147 18.87 15.51 22.85
C ASP A 147 18.03 14.48 23.63
N LEU A 148 16.93 13.99 23.05
CA LEU A 148 16.14 12.91 23.62
C LEU A 148 16.82 11.56 23.33
N GLY A 149 17.17 10.81 24.39
CA GLY A 149 17.96 9.58 24.28
C GLY A 149 17.30 8.46 23.45
N TRP A 150 15.99 8.53 23.22
CA TRP A 150 15.28 7.60 22.35
C TRP A 150 15.26 7.99 20.87
N SER A 151 15.64 9.22 20.52
CA SER A 151 15.56 9.76 19.14
C SER A 151 16.29 8.89 18.12
N SER A 152 17.45 8.34 18.49
CA SER A 152 18.21 7.41 17.65
C SER A 152 17.57 6.03 17.45
N ARG A 153 16.52 5.70 18.20
CA ARG A 153 15.83 4.40 18.19
C ARG A 153 14.51 4.42 17.42
N VAL A 154 14.05 5.59 16.98
CA VAL A 154 12.78 5.76 16.26
C VAL A 154 13.03 6.16 14.81
N ILE A 155 12.01 6.02 13.98
CA ILE A 155 12.08 6.38 12.56
C ILE A 155 11.67 7.84 12.42
N HIS A 156 12.49 8.66 11.77
CA HIS A 156 12.15 10.06 11.46
C HIS A 156 11.86 10.19 9.96
N VAL A 157 10.69 10.73 9.62
CA VAL A 157 10.34 11.11 8.25
C VAL A 157 9.99 12.58 8.27
N SER A 158 10.61 13.37 7.40
CA SER A 158 10.46 14.83 7.40
C SER A 158 10.05 15.33 6.02
N ALA A 159 9.01 16.15 5.98
CA ALA A 159 8.53 16.83 4.79
C ALA A 159 7.74 18.08 5.22
N LEU A 160 8.21 19.25 4.76
CA LEU A 160 7.65 20.55 5.15
C LEU A 160 6.18 20.68 4.75
N ASP A 161 5.38 21.22 5.67
CA ASP A 161 3.99 21.60 5.49
C ASP A 161 3.08 20.45 5.01
N GLN A 162 3.42 19.22 5.39
CA GLN A 162 2.63 18.04 5.05
C GLN A 162 1.77 17.56 6.21
N THR A 163 0.55 17.14 5.91
CA THR A 163 -0.39 16.61 6.91
C THR A 163 -0.02 15.19 7.34
N LYS A 164 -0.46 14.78 8.54
CA LYS A 164 -0.34 13.38 9.02
C LYS A 164 -0.74 12.33 7.99
N TRP A 165 -1.87 12.56 7.31
CA TRP A 165 -2.41 11.64 6.31
C TRP A 165 -1.59 11.63 5.02
N TRP A 166 -0.94 12.75 4.67
CA TRP A 166 -0.01 12.80 3.54
C TRP A 166 1.20 11.87 3.77
N PHE A 167 1.76 11.88 4.99
CA PHE A 167 2.84 10.97 5.37
C PHE A 167 2.36 9.51 5.39
N ALA A 168 1.26 9.24 6.10
CA ALA A 168 0.71 7.88 6.19
C ALA A 168 0.43 7.29 4.79
N LYS A 169 -0.07 8.11 3.86
CA LYS A 169 -0.33 7.66 2.49
C LYS A 169 0.94 7.24 1.74
N ARG A 170 2.10 7.83 2.04
CA ARG A 170 3.37 7.58 1.33
C ARG A 170 4.25 6.55 2.01
N PHE A 171 4.27 6.53 3.33
CA PHE A 171 5.22 5.73 4.10
C PHE A 171 4.60 4.51 4.79
N LEU A 172 3.27 4.45 4.88
CA LEU A 172 2.54 3.34 5.50
C LEU A 172 1.70 2.56 4.48
N HIS A 173 2.27 2.22 3.32
CA HIS A 173 1.61 1.32 2.37
C HIS A 173 1.20 0.01 3.06
N PRO A 174 0.03 -0.60 2.76
CA PRO A 174 -0.43 -1.80 3.46
C PRO A 174 0.58 -2.95 3.47
N ASP A 175 1.30 -3.16 2.37
CA ASP A 175 2.32 -4.21 2.32
C ASP A 175 3.60 -3.85 3.12
N ILE A 176 3.91 -2.55 3.27
CA ILE A 176 5.00 -2.09 4.15
C ILE A 176 4.60 -2.20 5.63
N ALA A 177 3.32 -1.98 5.95
CA ALA A 177 2.84 -2.03 7.32
C ALA A 177 2.29 -3.42 7.73
N ALA A 178 2.35 -4.42 6.85
CA ALA A 178 1.73 -5.74 7.04
C ALA A 178 2.34 -6.56 8.20
N GLU A 179 3.55 -6.21 8.63
CA GLU A 179 4.22 -6.86 9.76
C GLU A 179 3.68 -6.38 11.12
N TYR A 180 2.92 -5.28 11.16
CA TYR A 180 2.35 -4.73 12.40
C TYR A 180 0.93 -5.22 12.63
N ASP A 181 0.61 -5.62 13.86
CA ASP A 181 -0.75 -6.05 14.23
C ASP A 181 -1.71 -4.87 14.31
N TYR A 182 -1.26 -3.78 14.92
CA TYR A 182 -1.99 -2.52 15.06
C TYR A 182 -1.14 -1.32 14.69
N ILE A 183 -1.78 -0.34 14.07
CA ILE A 183 -1.20 0.92 13.62
C ILE A 183 -1.95 2.07 14.29
N PHE A 184 -1.25 2.79 15.16
CA PHE A 184 -1.69 4.00 15.81
C PHE A 184 -1.27 5.17 14.93
N LEU A 185 -2.22 5.98 14.46
CA LEU A 185 -1.93 7.12 13.60
C LEU A 185 -2.35 8.42 14.29
N TRP A 186 -1.49 8.96 15.14
CA TRP A 186 -1.84 9.98 16.14
C TRP A 186 -1.35 11.39 15.81
N ASP A 187 -2.00 12.38 16.40
CA ASP A 187 -1.55 13.78 16.46
C ASP A 187 -0.69 14.01 17.72
N GLU A 188 0.12 15.07 17.73
CA GLU A 188 1.11 15.38 18.79
C GLU A 188 0.53 15.95 20.09
N ASP A 189 -0.72 16.40 20.08
CA ASP A 189 -1.35 17.18 21.16
C ASP A 189 -2.16 16.32 22.15
N LEU A 190 -1.85 15.02 22.24
CA LEU A 190 -2.60 14.04 23.03
C LEU A 190 -1.95 13.77 24.40
N GLY A 191 -2.69 14.07 25.47
CA GLY A 191 -2.30 13.71 26.85
C GLY A 191 -2.43 12.21 27.11
N VAL A 192 -1.33 11.55 27.51
CA VAL A 192 -1.27 10.10 27.72
C VAL A 192 -1.13 9.68 29.18
N GLU A 193 -1.33 10.56 30.16
CA GLU A 193 -1.11 10.27 31.58
C GLU A 193 -1.95 9.07 32.06
N ASN A 194 -3.19 8.98 31.58
CA ASN A 194 -4.14 7.92 31.95
C ASN A 194 -4.25 6.81 30.89
N PHE A 195 -3.39 6.82 29.88
CA PHE A 195 -3.38 5.85 28.79
C PHE A 195 -2.34 4.76 29.03
N ASP A 196 -2.70 3.52 28.71
CA ASP A 196 -1.84 2.34 28.79
C ASP A 196 -1.99 1.55 27.47
N PRO A 197 -0.92 1.46 26.64
CA PRO A 197 -1.01 0.83 25.32
C PRO A 197 -1.36 -0.65 25.35
N GLU A 198 -0.78 -1.42 26.29
CA GLU A 198 -1.01 -2.86 26.41
C GLU A 198 -2.45 -3.17 26.83
N ARG A 199 -2.93 -2.49 27.88
CA ARG A 199 -4.31 -2.61 28.34
C ARG A 199 -5.30 -2.17 27.28
N TYR A 200 -4.99 -1.10 26.55
CA TYR A 200 -5.83 -0.64 25.43
C TYR A 200 -5.94 -1.73 24.35
N LEU A 201 -4.81 -2.29 23.91
CA LEU A 201 -4.81 -3.36 22.90
C LEU A 201 -5.48 -4.65 23.38
N SER A 202 -5.36 -5.01 24.67
CA SER A 202 -6.12 -6.11 25.26
C SER A 202 -7.62 -5.89 25.09
N ILE A 203 -8.14 -4.69 25.40
CA ILE A 203 -9.56 -4.37 25.24
C ILE A 203 -9.97 -4.41 23.77
N VAL A 204 -9.16 -3.82 22.87
CA VAL A 204 -9.43 -3.81 21.42
C VAL A 204 -9.53 -5.23 20.86
N LYS A 205 -8.62 -6.12 21.27
CA LYS A 205 -8.61 -7.54 20.88
C LYS A 205 -9.82 -8.28 21.44
N ASP A 206 -10.10 -8.14 22.74
CA ASP A 206 -11.25 -8.75 23.40
C ASP A 206 -12.58 -8.36 22.73
N GLU A 207 -12.70 -7.10 22.32
CA GLU A 207 -13.91 -6.50 21.75
C GLU A 207 -14.01 -6.64 20.22
N GLY A 208 -13.00 -7.22 19.57
CA GLY A 208 -12.94 -7.39 18.12
C GLY A 208 -13.01 -6.06 17.35
N LEU A 209 -12.40 -5.00 17.86
CA LEU A 209 -12.41 -3.69 17.21
C LEU A 209 -11.32 -3.59 16.14
N GLU A 210 -11.74 -3.44 14.89
CA GLU A 210 -10.85 -3.27 13.73
C GLU A 210 -10.37 -1.81 13.57
N ILE A 211 -11.23 -0.85 13.94
CA ILE A 211 -10.91 0.58 13.99
C ILE A 211 -11.38 1.10 15.34
N SER A 212 -10.49 1.76 16.08
CA SER A 212 -10.78 2.24 17.42
C SER A 212 -10.01 3.52 17.73
N GLN A 213 -10.32 4.13 18.88
CA GLN A 213 -9.48 5.15 19.49
C GLN A 213 -9.64 5.12 21.02
N PRO A 214 -8.72 5.70 21.79
CA PRO A 214 -8.96 6.00 23.19
C PRO A 214 -10.15 6.96 23.37
N ALA A 215 -10.84 6.85 24.49
CA ALA A 215 -11.89 7.80 24.86
C ALA A 215 -11.28 9.07 25.48
N LEU A 216 -11.88 10.21 25.17
CA LEU A 216 -11.38 11.54 25.56
C LEU A 216 -12.01 11.99 26.88
N ASP A 217 -11.25 12.65 27.74
CA ASP A 217 -11.78 13.16 29.01
C ASP A 217 -12.58 14.45 28.74
N PRO A 218 -13.91 14.45 28.91
CA PRO A 218 -14.73 15.62 28.56
C PRO A 218 -14.46 16.85 29.43
N GLY A 219 -13.84 16.68 30.61
CA GLY A 219 -13.49 17.79 31.50
C GLY A 219 -12.10 18.37 31.25
N LYS A 220 -11.28 17.72 30.42
CA LYS A 220 -9.89 18.14 30.13
C LYS A 220 -9.62 18.37 28.65
N SER A 221 -10.32 17.66 27.77
CA SER A 221 -10.15 17.78 26.32
C SER A 221 -10.94 18.97 25.79
N GLU A 222 -10.24 19.93 25.18
CA GLU A 222 -10.84 21.12 24.57
C GLU A 222 -11.81 20.76 23.44
N VAL A 223 -11.42 19.80 22.59
CA VAL A 223 -12.22 19.32 21.47
C VAL A 223 -12.50 17.83 21.65
N HIS A 224 -13.78 17.46 21.60
CA HIS A 224 -14.22 16.08 21.58
C HIS A 224 -15.66 15.98 21.09
N HIS A 225 -16.02 14.87 20.45
CA HIS A 225 -17.41 14.53 20.17
C HIS A 225 -18.06 13.75 21.32
N GLN A 226 -19.40 13.81 21.40
CA GLN A 226 -20.14 13.11 22.44
C GLN A 226 -19.99 11.58 22.37
N LEU A 227 -19.73 11.03 21.17
CA LEU A 227 -19.45 9.60 21.01
C LEU A 227 -18.06 9.23 21.52
N THR A 228 -17.06 10.09 21.37
CA THR A 228 -15.67 9.81 21.74
C THR A 228 -15.35 10.19 23.18
N ALA A 229 -16.22 10.96 23.82
CA ALA A 229 -16.15 11.28 25.23
C ALA A 229 -16.19 10.03 26.12
N ARG A 230 -15.31 10.00 27.13
CA ARG A 230 -15.18 8.93 28.11
C ARG A 230 -16.43 8.82 28.98
N ARG A 231 -16.95 7.60 29.08
CA ARG A 231 -18.00 7.23 30.04
C ARG A 231 -17.40 6.60 31.29
N ARG A 232 -17.82 7.09 32.46
CA ARG A 232 -17.46 6.46 33.73
C ARG A 232 -18.10 5.07 33.82
N ASN A 233 -17.40 4.12 34.44
CA ASN A 233 -17.86 2.75 34.66
C ASN A 233 -18.20 1.95 33.38
N SER A 234 -17.60 2.31 32.25
CA SER A 234 -17.74 1.58 30.99
C SER A 234 -16.39 1.05 30.51
N LYS A 235 -16.36 -0.20 30.01
CA LYS A 235 -15.17 -0.77 29.34
C LYS A 235 -15.04 -0.21 27.91
N VAL A 236 -16.15 -0.19 27.17
CA VAL A 236 -16.24 0.27 25.78
C VAL A 236 -17.64 0.83 25.51
N HIS A 237 -17.79 1.77 24.59
CA HIS A 237 -19.09 2.12 24.03
C HIS A 237 -18.99 2.31 22.52
N ARG A 238 -19.93 1.72 21.77
CA ARG A 238 -19.99 1.80 20.30
C ARG A 238 -21.06 2.78 19.80
N ARG A 239 -21.87 3.30 20.73
CA ARG A 239 -23.05 4.14 20.47
C ARG A 239 -23.13 5.28 21.47
N PHE A 240 -23.64 6.42 21.02
CA PHE A 240 -24.07 7.53 21.85
C PHE A 240 -25.57 7.78 21.71
N TYR A 241 -26.19 8.27 22.78
CA TYR A 241 -27.62 8.54 22.84
C TYR A 241 -27.86 10.03 23.03
N LYS A 242 -28.70 10.59 22.16
CA LYS A 242 -29.11 11.98 22.17
C LYS A 242 -30.60 12.07 21.89
N PHE A 243 -31.37 12.34 22.93
CA PHE A 243 -32.83 12.40 22.85
C PHE A 243 -33.38 13.83 22.63
N LYS A 244 -32.53 14.87 22.68
CA LYS A 244 -32.92 16.29 22.55
C LYS A 244 -31.98 17.05 21.59
N GLY A 245 -32.52 18.05 20.88
CA GLY A 245 -31.79 18.90 19.91
C GLY A 245 -31.76 18.35 18.48
N SER A 246 -31.11 19.06 17.54
CA SER A 246 -30.89 18.58 16.17
C SER A 246 -29.91 17.38 16.16
N GLY A 247 -30.22 16.36 15.36
CA GLY A 247 -29.47 15.09 15.30
C GLY A 247 -29.77 14.16 16.48
N ARG A 248 -30.89 13.40 16.39
CA ARG A 248 -31.31 12.42 17.39
C ARG A 248 -30.51 11.13 17.23
N CYS A 249 -29.99 10.63 18.35
CA CYS A 249 -29.37 9.31 18.41
C CYS A 249 -30.18 8.42 19.36
N ASP A 250 -30.91 7.47 18.80
CA ASP A 250 -31.68 6.46 19.52
C ASP A 250 -31.34 5.05 19.03
N ASN A 251 -32.11 4.04 19.42
CA ASN A 251 -31.84 2.65 19.06
C ASN A 251 -31.90 2.41 17.54
N ASN A 252 -32.65 3.22 16.80
CA ASN A 252 -32.81 3.06 15.35
C ASN A 252 -31.72 3.77 14.55
N SER A 253 -30.87 4.59 15.18
CA SER A 253 -29.78 5.28 14.49
C SER A 253 -28.65 4.31 14.15
N THR A 254 -28.33 4.14 12.87
CA THR A 254 -27.32 3.18 12.37
C THR A 254 -26.12 3.83 11.67
N SER A 255 -26.00 5.16 11.75
CA SER A 255 -24.94 5.91 11.07
C SER A 255 -24.18 6.82 12.03
N PRO A 256 -22.96 7.25 11.66
CA PRO A 256 -22.28 8.32 12.36
C PRO A 256 -23.12 9.60 12.42
N PRO A 257 -22.98 10.42 13.47
CA PRO A 257 -22.08 10.25 14.61
C PRO A 257 -22.66 9.37 15.75
N CYS A 258 -23.83 8.75 15.55
CA CYS A 258 -24.51 8.00 16.61
C CYS A 258 -23.83 6.66 16.92
N ILE A 259 -23.29 5.99 15.89
CA ILE A 259 -22.50 4.76 16.01
C ILE A 259 -21.31 4.77 15.06
N GLY A 260 -20.30 3.96 15.36
CA GLY A 260 -19.22 3.64 14.42
C GLY A 260 -18.37 4.85 14.02
N TRP A 261 -18.07 5.74 14.97
CA TRP A 261 -17.27 6.94 14.72
C TRP A 261 -16.03 7.00 15.60
N VAL A 262 -14.92 7.35 14.96
CA VAL A 262 -13.59 7.53 15.52
C VAL A 262 -13.09 8.88 14.97
N GLU A 263 -12.57 9.73 15.85
CA GLU A 263 -11.96 10.99 15.46
C GLU A 263 -10.63 10.78 14.74
N MET A 264 -10.31 11.70 13.83
CA MET A 264 -9.11 11.59 12.99
C MET A 264 -7.81 11.84 13.75
N MET A 265 -7.86 12.36 14.98
CA MET A 265 -6.67 12.73 15.75
C MET A 265 -5.96 11.55 16.41
N ALA A 266 -6.71 10.56 16.93
CA ALA A 266 -6.15 9.40 17.64
C ALA A 266 -6.62 8.02 17.13
N PRO A 267 -6.81 7.80 15.81
CA PRO A 267 -7.27 6.52 15.31
C PRO A 267 -6.22 5.42 15.49
N VAL A 268 -6.73 4.22 15.72
CA VAL A 268 -5.98 2.97 15.78
C VAL A 268 -6.65 1.99 14.82
N PHE A 269 -5.85 1.41 13.93
CA PHE A 269 -6.30 0.45 12.94
C PHE A 269 -5.66 -0.89 13.23
N SER A 270 -6.43 -1.97 13.13
CA SER A 270 -5.85 -3.29 12.92
C SER A 270 -5.15 -3.34 11.56
N ARG A 271 -4.26 -4.32 11.36
CA ARG A 271 -3.69 -4.63 10.05
C ARG A 271 -4.75 -4.78 8.95
N ALA A 272 -5.83 -5.51 9.24
CA ALA A 272 -6.89 -5.78 8.27
C ALA A 272 -7.63 -4.49 7.90
N ALA A 273 -7.96 -3.66 8.90
CA ALA A 273 -8.60 -2.38 8.68
C ALA A 273 -7.72 -1.41 7.91
N TRP A 274 -6.42 -1.35 8.24
CA TRP A 274 -5.48 -0.44 7.57
C TRP A 274 -5.36 -0.76 6.09
N ARG A 275 -5.34 -2.05 5.72
CA ARG A 275 -5.32 -2.48 4.33
C ARG A 275 -6.48 -1.89 3.52
N CYS A 276 -7.66 -1.71 4.12
CA CYS A 276 -8.81 -1.06 3.50
C CYS A 276 -8.73 0.48 3.60
N ALA A 277 -8.50 0.99 4.81
CA ALA A 277 -8.50 2.42 5.11
C ALA A 277 -7.49 3.19 4.26
N TRP A 278 -6.30 2.63 4.05
CA TRP A 278 -5.25 3.27 3.25
C TRP A 278 -5.66 3.57 1.81
N TYR A 279 -6.45 2.69 1.17
CA TYR A 279 -6.97 2.95 -0.18
C TYR A 279 -8.06 4.02 -0.17
N MET A 280 -8.82 4.18 0.91
CA MET A 280 -9.83 5.25 1.06
C MET A 280 -9.21 6.63 1.30
N VAL A 281 -7.97 6.71 1.77
CA VAL A 281 -7.23 7.99 1.96
C VAL A 281 -6.85 8.64 0.61
N GLN A 282 -7.24 8.07 -0.54
CA GLN A 282 -6.88 8.58 -1.86
C GLN A 282 -7.57 9.90 -2.23
N GLY A 283 -6.73 10.88 -2.58
CA GLY A 283 -7.10 12.14 -3.22
C GLY A 283 -6.16 13.26 -2.80
N ASP A 284 -5.68 14.05 -3.75
CA ASP A 284 -5.33 15.42 -3.42
C ASP A 284 -6.64 16.09 -3.02
N ARG A 285 -6.89 16.20 -1.71
CA ARG A 285 -8.15 16.76 -1.19
C ARG A 285 -8.36 18.19 -1.71
N THR A 286 -7.29 18.92 -2.04
CA THR A 286 -7.39 20.26 -2.67
C THR A 286 -7.99 20.23 -4.08
N LYS A 287 -7.97 19.08 -4.76
CA LYS A 287 -8.51 18.88 -6.12
C LYS A 287 -9.78 18.03 -6.18
N THR A 288 -9.96 17.12 -5.23
CA THR A 288 -10.98 16.05 -5.29
C THR A 288 -12.04 16.16 -4.19
N VAL A 289 -11.84 17.06 -3.23
CA VAL A 289 -12.79 17.37 -2.16
C VAL A 289 -13.08 18.87 -2.23
N GLY A 290 -14.34 19.24 -2.45
CA GLY A 290 -14.75 20.63 -2.64
C GLY A 290 -16.09 20.90 -1.99
N VAL A 291 -16.36 22.18 -1.73
CA VAL A 291 -17.67 22.66 -1.30
C VAL A 291 -18.47 22.99 -2.56
N VAL A 292 -19.71 22.55 -2.63
CA VAL A 292 -20.60 22.85 -3.77
C VAL A 292 -21.22 24.23 -3.52
N ASP A 293 -20.54 25.29 -3.93
CA ASP A 293 -20.96 26.68 -3.64
C ASP A 293 -22.31 27.06 -4.24
N SER A 294 -22.74 26.38 -5.31
CA SER A 294 -24.07 26.61 -5.91
C SER A 294 -25.22 26.22 -4.97
N GLU A 295 -24.95 25.40 -3.95
CA GLU A 295 -25.93 24.88 -3.00
C GLU A 295 -25.38 25.08 -1.57
N TYR A 296 -25.68 26.21 -0.94
CA TYR A 296 -25.11 26.59 0.35
C TYR A 296 -26.14 26.59 1.49
N ILE A 297 -25.64 26.43 2.72
CA ILE A 297 -26.40 26.53 3.98
C ILE A 297 -25.69 27.51 4.94
N VAL A 298 -26.46 28.18 5.80
CA VAL A 298 -25.93 29.22 6.70
C VAL A 298 -25.64 28.64 8.09
N HIS A 299 -24.37 28.60 8.46
CA HIS A 299 -23.91 28.35 9.83
C HIS A 299 -23.70 29.70 10.53
N LEU A 300 -24.57 30.07 11.48
CA LEU A 300 -24.62 31.40 12.12
C LEU A 300 -23.50 31.67 13.17
N GLY A 301 -22.40 30.91 13.13
CA GLY A 301 -21.33 30.94 14.13
C GLY A 301 -20.46 32.20 14.06
N VAL A 302 -20.68 33.10 15.01
CA VAL A 302 -19.93 34.34 15.28
C VAL A 302 -18.41 34.07 15.39
N PRO A 303 -17.51 34.89 14.81
CA PRO A 303 -16.08 34.59 14.59
C PRO A 303 -15.27 34.77 15.90
N THR A 304 -14.17 34.10 16.28
CA THR A 304 -13.04 33.33 15.69
C THR A 304 -11.92 34.10 14.95
N LEU A 305 -10.69 33.82 15.42
CA LEU A 305 -9.35 33.79 14.78
C LEU A 305 -8.40 35.00 14.86
N GLY A 306 -7.14 34.69 15.14
CA GLY A 306 -5.94 35.51 14.90
C GLY A 306 -4.77 34.62 14.47
N VAL A 307 -4.11 35.01 13.38
CA VAL A 307 -3.09 34.29 12.58
C VAL A 307 -1.66 34.87 12.80
N SER A 308 -0.64 34.10 12.35
CA SER A 308 0.71 34.49 11.80
C SER A 308 1.90 34.50 12.79
N ASP A 309 3.19 34.22 12.49
CA ASP A 309 4.01 33.79 11.32
C ASP A 309 5.47 33.48 11.81
N GLY A 310 6.29 32.72 11.06
CA GLY A 310 7.73 33.03 10.77
C GLY A 310 8.96 32.44 11.53
N ASP A 311 9.75 31.60 10.81
CA ASP A 311 11.24 31.56 10.57
C ASP A 311 12.38 31.12 11.57
N LYS A 312 13.14 30.09 11.09
CA LYS A 312 14.63 29.86 10.92
C LYS A 312 15.60 29.42 12.06
N GLU A 313 16.39 28.37 11.75
CA GLU A 313 17.57 27.78 12.46
C GLU A 313 18.96 28.24 11.92
N PRO A 314 20.06 28.00 12.68
CA PRO A 314 21.36 27.68 12.07
C PRO A 314 22.12 26.45 12.65
N SER A 315 23.04 25.97 11.80
CA SER A 315 23.86 24.75 11.82
C SER A 315 25.03 24.63 12.82
N GLY A 316 25.44 23.38 13.11
CA GLY A 316 26.85 22.97 12.97
C GLY A 316 27.47 22.08 14.06
N VAL A 317 27.64 20.77 13.79
CA VAL A 317 28.65 19.93 14.47
C VAL A 317 29.33 19.00 13.46
N ARG A 318 30.67 19.03 13.42
CA ARG A 318 31.49 18.13 12.59
C ARG A 318 31.35 16.69 13.10
N ARG A 319 30.77 15.81 12.29
CA ARG A 319 30.64 14.37 12.54
C ARG A 319 31.82 13.61 11.94
N ALA A 320 32.30 12.59 12.62
CA ALA A 320 33.35 11.70 12.12
C ALA A 320 32.97 11.12 10.73
N ASN A 321 33.91 11.13 9.79
CA ASN A 321 33.68 10.76 8.40
C ASN A 321 33.67 9.24 8.23
N ASN A 322 32.53 8.60 8.55
CA ASN A 322 32.33 7.15 8.46
C ASN A 322 32.11 6.65 7.01
N ARG A 323 32.48 7.45 6.01
CA ARG A 323 32.23 7.19 4.58
C ARG A 323 32.93 5.93 4.06
N THR A 324 34.10 5.59 4.59
CA THR A 324 34.84 4.39 4.19
C THR A 324 34.09 3.11 4.56
N GLU A 325 33.45 3.12 5.73
CA GLU A 325 32.76 1.95 6.23
C GLU A 325 31.38 1.77 5.57
N VAL A 326 30.67 2.88 5.28
CA VAL A 326 29.46 2.85 4.41
C VAL A 326 29.78 2.29 3.02
N ARG A 327 30.93 2.67 2.44
CA ARG A 327 31.38 2.13 1.14
C ARG A 327 31.65 0.62 1.22
N ARG A 328 32.27 0.16 2.30
CA ARG A 328 32.51 -1.26 2.54
C ARG A 328 31.20 -2.04 2.69
N GLN A 329 30.25 -1.51 3.45
CA GLN A 329 28.93 -2.13 3.61
C GLN A 329 28.18 -2.23 2.27
N SER A 330 28.20 -1.17 1.45
CA SER A 330 27.57 -1.20 0.12
C SER A 330 28.14 -2.31 -0.76
N PHE A 331 29.45 -2.61 -0.67
CA PHE A 331 30.04 -3.74 -1.37
C PHE A 331 29.53 -5.08 -0.82
N ILE A 332 29.43 -5.24 0.50
CA ILE A 332 28.89 -6.45 1.13
C ILE A 332 27.42 -6.67 0.72
N GLU A 333 26.60 -5.63 0.77
CA GLU A 333 25.19 -5.66 0.34
C GLU A 333 25.06 -6.05 -1.13
N MET A 334 25.95 -5.56 -1.99
CA MET A 334 26.01 -5.98 -3.39
C MET A 334 26.35 -7.48 -3.54
N GLN A 335 27.26 -8.03 -2.72
CA GLN A 335 27.55 -9.47 -2.76
C GLN A 335 26.35 -10.29 -2.26
N ILE A 336 25.70 -9.87 -1.18
CA ILE A 336 24.48 -10.51 -0.67
C ILE A 336 23.39 -10.46 -1.73
N PHE A 337 23.22 -9.33 -2.41
CA PHE A 337 22.27 -9.20 -3.52
C PHE A 337 22.58 -10.17 -4.65
N LYS A 338 23.85 -10.32 -5.06
CA LYS A 338 24.26 -11.26 -6.11
C LYS A 338 23.97 -12.71 -5.73
N ILE A 339 24.22 -13.11 -4.49
CA ILE A 339 23.89 -14.44 -3.99
C ILE A 339 22.38 -14.65 -4.07
N ARG A 340 21.60 -13.73 -3.49
CA ARG A 340 20.13 -13.77 -3.54
C ARG A 340 19.59 -13.81 -4.97
N TRP A 341 20.23 -13.08 -5.88
CA TRP A 341 19.88 -13.07 -7.30
C TRP A 341 20.09 -14.43 -7.93
N ASN A 342 21.29 -15.00 -7.79
CA ASN A 342 21.60 -16.32 -8.34
C ASN A 342 20.66 -17.40 -7.78
N ASP A 343 20.42 -17.39 -6.47
CA ASP A 343 19.49 -18.32 -5.82
C ASP A 343 18.07 -18.13 -6.36
N ALA A 344 17.62 -16.88 -6.53
CA ALA A 344 16.28 -16.60 -7.04
C ALA A 344 16.10 -17.01 -8.51
N VAL A 345 17.14 -16.83 -9.35
CA VAL A 345 17.15 -17.29 -10.74
C VAL A 345 17.12 -18.81 -10.82
N GLU A 346 17.91 -19.50 -10.01
CA GLU A 346 17.94 -20.97 -9.98
C GLU A 346 16.59 -21.56 -9.57
N ASN A 347 15.90 -20.92 -8.64
CA ASN A 347 14.63 -21.39 -8.09
C ASN A 347 13.41 -21.01 -8.94
N ASP A 348 13.42 -19.88 -9.66
CA ASP A 348 12.29 -19.42 -10.49
C ASP A 348 12.37 -20.01 -11.92
N LYS A 349 11.90 -21.25 -12.05
CA LYS A 349 11.87 -22.02 -13.32
C LYS A 349 11.02 -21.39 -14.43
N CYS A 350 10.23 -20.37 -14.11
CA CYS A 350 9.34 -19.67 -15.03
C CYS A 350 9.84 -18.27 -15.39
N TRP A 351 10.95 -17.84 -14.80
CA TRP A 351 11.63 -16.59 -15.14
C TRP A 351 12.57 -16.77 -16.33
N VAL A 352 12.51 -15.80 -17.24
CA VAL A 352 13.44 -15.68 -18.37
C VAL A 352 14.17 -14.36 -18.17
N ASP A 353 15.50 -14.41 -18.19
CA ASP A 353 16.33 -13.22 -18.01
C ASP A 353 16.16 -12.26 -19.21
N PRO A 354 15.54 -11.09 -19.03
CA PRO A 354 15.34 -10.14 -20.12
C PRO A 354 16.65 -9.43 -20.52
N TYR A 355 17.73 -9.59 -19.73
CA TYR A 355 19.02 -8.95 -19.96
C TYR A 355 20.06 -9.89 -20.58
N GLN A 356 19.69 -11.14 -20.84
CA GLN A 356 20.57 -12.09 -21.50
C GLN A 356 20.82 -11.62 -22.93
N LYS A 357 22.02 -11.07 -23.19
CA LYS A 357 22.42 -10.69 -24.56
C LYS A 357 22.38 -11.95 -25.41
N SER A 358 21.58 -11.93 -26.48
CA SER A 358 21.66 -12.94 -27.53
C SER A 358 23.10 -12.99 -28.00
N VAL A 359 23.78 -14.10 -27.74
CA VAL A 359 25.04 -14.41 -28.39
C VAL A 359 24.68 -14.66 -29.84
N GLU A 360 24.63 -13.60 -30.66
CA GLU A 360 24.69 -13.76 -32.10
C GLU A 360 26.01 -14.48 -32.38
N GLN A 361 25.88 -15.77 -32.71
CA GLN A 361 26.94 -16.51 -33.35
C GLN A 361 27.28 -15.75 -34.62
N LYS A 362 28.32 -14.92 -34.57
CA LYS A 362 29.05 -14.51 -35.76
C LYS A 362 29.65 -15.79 -36.32
N SER A 363 28.90 -16.47 -37.18
CA SER A 363 29.44 -17.45 -38.10
C SER A 363 30.49 -16.75 -38.97
N HIS A 364 31.66 -17.37 -39.02
CA HIS A 364 32.90 -16.93 -39.65
C HIS A 364 32.77 -16.25 -41.02
#